data_AF-A0A081K734-F1
#
_entry.id   AF-A0A081K734-F1
#
_cell.length_a   1.000
_cell.length_b   1.000
_cell.length_c   1.000
_cell.angle_alpha   90.00
_cell.angle_beta   90.00
_cell.angle_gamma   90.00
#
_symmetry.space_group_name_H-M   'P 1'
#
loop_
_entity.id
_entity.type
_entity.pdbx_description
1 polymer ?
#
loop_
_entity_poly.entity_id
_entity_poly.type
_entity_poly.pdbx_seq_one_letter_code
_entity_poly.pdbx_strand_id
1 'polypeptide(L)'
;MTIELHKNKSVDGYPRVGSFKIIYNFRSGIQGKEHYHPGVRYDGTQRECFLPANSRGIEVLAMLKIAWERRLIFTIDKSETTQKENQIVWNGIHHKTSPTDDGGFDANGKPIYIRNAFPDMNYLDNVTLELASMGVRPSDIKGMNITKRTTLDGMKTEGDDEAFQLVSDAAK
;
A
#
# COMPACT_ATOMS: atom_id res chain seq x y z
N MET A 1 2.86 -7.82 4.61
CA MET A 1 2.86 -6.36 4.44
C MET A 1 3.62 -5.75 5.61
N THR A 2 4.60 -4.89 5.35
CA THR A 2 5.35 -4.13 6.36
C THR A 2 5.10 -2.64 6.15
N ILE A 3 5.08 -1.85 7.22
CA ILE A 3 4.83 -0.41 7.17
C ILE A 3 5.94 0.32 7.92
N GLU A 4 6.52 1.31 7.26
CA GLU A 4 7.55 2.20 7.81
C GLU A 4 7.02 3.63 7.83
N LEU A 5 7.16 4.34 8.95
CA LEU A 5 6.82 5.75 9.06
C LEU A 5 8.08 6.61 8.85
N HIS A 6 8.07 7.44 7.82
CA HIS A 6 9.08 8.46 7.61
C HIS A 6 8.59 9.82 8.15
N LYS A 7 8.99 10.17 9.38
CA LYS A 7 8.57 11.41 10.04
C LYS A 7 8.98 12.69 9.27
N ASN A 8 10.15 12.67 8.64
CA ASN A 8 10.75 13.85 7.98
C ASN A 8 10.81 13.74 6.45
N LYS A 9 10.03 12.85 5.83
CA LYS A 9 9.96 12.71 4.37
C LYS A 9 8.52 12.81 3.92
N SER A 10 8.15 13.95 3.35
CA SER A 10 6.85 14.15 2.71
C SER A 10 6.81 13.48 1.34
N VAL A 11 5.60 13.18 0.86
CA VAL A 11 5.35 12.92 -0.56
C VAL A 11 4.94 14.23 -1.24
N ASP A 12 5.17 14.33 -2.55
CA ASP A 12 4.83 15.53 -3.31
C ASP A 12 3.34 15.87 -3.17
N GLY A 13 3.05 17.17 -3.04
CA GLY A 13 1.69 17.66 -2.84
C GLY A 13 1.18 17.59 -1.40
N TYR A 14 1.91 16.98 -0.47
CA TYR A 14 1.57 16.93 0.95
C TYR A 14 2.73 17.45 1.81
N PRO A 15 3.04 18.77 1.74
CA PRO A 15 4.18 19.34 2.45
C PRO A 15 3.96 19.32 3.97
N ARG A 16 5.06 19.21 4.73
CA ARG A 16 5.08 19.26 6.21
C ARG A 16 4.38 18.12 6.94
N VAL A 17 3.96 17.07 6.23
CA VAL A 17 3.54 15.81 6.84
C VAL A 17 4.54 14.72 6.48
N GLY A 18 4.71 13.73 7.35
CA GLY A 18 5.54 12.56 7.05
C GLY A 18 4.91 11.70 5.93
N SER A 19 5.49 10.52 5.70
CA SER A 19 4.92 9.52 4.79
C SER A 19 4.97 8.13 5.39
N PHE A 20 3.99 7.30 5.03
CA PHE A 20 4.07 5.86 5.22
C PHE A 20 4.66 5.24 3.97
N LYS A 21 5.69 4.41 4.14
CA LYS A 21 6.16 3.48 3.13
C LYS A 21 5.59 2.09 3.45
N ILE A 22 4.83 1.55 2.52
CA ILE A 22 4.24 0.21 2.61
C ILE A 22 5.05 -0.72 1.71
N ILE A 23 5.49 -1.84 2.28
CA ILE A 23 6.27 -2.85 1.58
C ILE A 23 5.47 -4.15 1.53
N TYR A 24 5.17 -4.59 0.31
CA TYR A 24 4.63 -5.92 0.04
C TYR A 24 5.77 -6.81 -0.43
N ASN A 25 5.95 -7.95 0.23
CA ASN A 25 6.99 -8.91 -0.11
C ASN A 25 6.34 -10.28 -0.33
N PHE A 26 6.53 -10.83 -1.53
CA PHE A 26 6.03 -12.13 -1.92
C PHE A 26 7.19 -13.03 -2.32
N ARG A 27 7.15 -14.26 -1.81
CA ARG A 27 8.04 -15.33 -2.25
C ARG A 27 7.50 -15.96 -3.53
N SER A 28 8.37 -16.56 -4.33
CA SER A 28 7.94 -17.45 -5.42
C SER A 28 7.13 -18.62 -4.86
N GLY A 29 6.23 -19.16 -5.67
CA GLY A 29 5.37 -20.25 -5.25
C GLY A 29 4.75 -21.01 -6.42
N ILE A 30 3.79 -21.85 -6.09
CA ILE A 30 2.98 -22.61 -7.03
C ILE A 30 1.54 -22.14 -6.94
N GLN A 31 0.90 -21.93 -8.08
CA GLN A 31 -0.50 -21.52 -8.17
C GLN A 31 -1.42 -22.56 -7.54
N GLY A 32 -2.21 -22.13 -6.55
CA GLY A 32 -3.33 -22.88 -5.97
C GLY A 32 -4.49 -23.08 -6.95
N LYS A 33 -5.53 -23.79 -6.51
CA LYS A 33 -6.72 -24.15 -7.32
C LYS A 33 -7.57 -22.94 -7.71
N GLU A 34 -7.42 -21.86 -6.96
CA GLU A 34 -8.10 -20.57 -7.14
C GLU A 34 -7.49 -19.69 -8.22
N HIS A 35 -6.26 -19.99 -8.68
CA HIS A 35 -5.58 -19.21 -9.71
C HIS A 35 -5.86 -19.75 -11.11
N TYR A 36 -5.56 -18.93 -12.13
CA TYR A 36 -5.84 -19.23 -13.53
C TYR A 36 -5.14 -20.50 -14.04
N HIS A 37 -3.91 -20.78 -13.58
CA HIS A 37 -3.14 -21.97 -13.97
C HIS A 37 -2.69 -22.80 -12.74
N PRO A 38 -3.57 -23.61 -12.14
CA PRO A 38 -3.21 -24.42 -10.97
C PRO A 38 -2.00 -25.34 -11.22
N GLY A 39 -1.08 -25.41 -10.25
CA GLY A 39 0.14 -26.22 -10.34
C GLY A 39 1.30 -25.56 -11.08
N VAL A 40 1.08 -24.40 -11.72
CA VAL A 40 2.15 -23.66 -12.42
C VAL A 40 2.89 -22.73 -11.46
N ARG A 41 4.20 -22.58 -11.66
CA ARG A 41 5.05 -21.68 -10.86
C ARG A 41 4.74 -20.20 -11.16
N TYR A 42 4.84 -19.37 -10.13
CA TYR A 42 4.97 -17.92 -10.25
C TYR A 42 6.20 -17.43 -9.49
N ASP A 43 6.75 -16.30 -9.91
CA ASP A 43 7.92 -15.70 -9.26
C ASP A 43 7.53 -14.68 -8.20
N GLY A 44 8.34 -14.61 -7.14
CA GLY A 44 8.19 -13.66 -6.06
C GLY A 44 8.48 -12.24 -6.53
N THR A 45 8.01 -11.27 -5.76
CA THR A 45 8.22 -9.85 -6.05
C THR A 45 8.18 -9.03 -4.77
N GLN A 46 8.82 -7.87 -4.82
CA GLN A 46 8.69 -6.84 -3.79
C GLN A 46 8.12 -5.58 -4.43
N ARG A 47 7.15 -4.96 -3.77
CA ARG A 47 6.54 -3.69 -4.18
C ARG A 47 6.58 -2.72 -3.02
N GLU A 48 6.97 -1.49 -3.32
CA GLU A 48 6.98 -0.38 -2.38
C GLU A 48 5.96 0.65 -2.84
N CYS A 49 5.26 1.24 -1.87
CA CYS A 49 4.26 2.26 -2.14
C CYS A 49 4.12 3.23 -0.97
N PHE A 50 3.49 4.38 -1.23
CA PHE A 50 3.55 5.53 -0.35
C PHE A 50 2.16 6.11 -0.07
N LEU A 51 1.98 6.61 1.15
CA LEU A 51 0.85 7.43 1.57
C LEU A 51 1.37 8.65 2.36
N PRO A 52 0.71 9.82 2.28
CA PRO A 52 0.99 10.89 3.23
C PRO A 52 0.59 10.46 4.65
N ALA A 53 1.40 10.79 5.66
CA ALA A 53 1.12 10.49 7.06
C ALA A 53 0.22 11.58 7.69
N ASN A 54 -0.98 11.74 7.13
CA ASN A 54 -2.04 12.61 7.63
C ASN A 54 -3.31 11.79 7.93
N SER A 55 -4.37 12.45 8.42
CA SER A 55 -5.62 11.77 8.82
C SER A 55 -6.23 10.89 7.71
N ARG A 56 -6.32 11.41 6.48
CA ARG A 56 -6.84 10.66 5.32
C ARG A 56 -5.93 9.49 4.92
N GLY A 57 -4.61 9.70 4.95
CA GLY A 57 -3.64 8.63 4.68
C GLY A 57 -3.65 7.53 5.73
N ILE A 58 -3.88 7.86 7.01
CA ILE A 58 -4.06 6.87 8.09
C ILE A 58 -5.32 6.03 7.87
N GLU A 59 -6.43 6.66 7.47
CA GLU A 59 -7.68 5.96 7.14
C GLU A 59 -7.47 4.98 5.97
N VAL A 60 -6.89 5.45 4.87
CA VAL A 60 -6.56 4.60 3.71
C VAL A 60 -5.60 3.48 4.10
N LEU A 61 -4.58 3.75 4.91
CA LEU A 61 -3.65 2.73 5.40
C LEU A 61 -4.38 1.62 6.20
N ALA A 62 -5.33 1.99 7.06
CA ALA A 62 -6.13 1.02 7.80
C ALA A 62 -7.01 0.17 6.88
N MET A 63 -7.62 0.79 5.85
CA MET A 63 -8.40 0.06 4.84
C MET A 63 -7.52 -0.87 4.00
N LEU A 64 -6.31 -0.44 3.61
CA LEU A 64 -5.36 -1.31 2.90
C LEU A 64 -4.93 -2.52 3.75
N LYS A 65 -4.76 -2.37 5.06
CA LYS A 65 -4.52 -3.52 5.96
C LYS A 65 -5.67 -4.51 5.92
N ILE A 66 -6.92 -4.04 5.95
CA ILE A 66 -8.11 -4.91 5.83
C ILE A 66 -8.10 -5.64 4.48
N ALA A 67 -7.88 -4.90 3.39
CA ALA A 67 -7.80 -5.48 2.04
C ALA A 67 -6.65 -6.49 1.91
N TRP A 68 -5.52 -6.25 2.56
CA TRP A 68 -4.40 -7.20 2.62
C TRP A 68 -4.78 -8.50 3.32
N GLU A 69 -5.39 -8.43 4.51
CA GLU A 69 -5.84 -9.62 5.25
C GLU A 69 -6.91 -10.41 4.48
N ARG A 70 -7.76 -9.71 3.73
CA ARG A 70 -8.77 -10.30 2.85
C ARG A 70 -8.19 -10.79 1.50
N ARG A 71 -6.88 -10.69 1.29
CA ARG A 71 -6.17 -11.09 0.05
C ARG A 71 -6.67 -10.37 -1.22
N LEU A 72 -7.04 -9.10 -1.10
CA LEU A 72 -7.66 -8.33 -2.19
C LEU A 72 -6.67 -7.46 -2.97
N ILE A 73 -5.47 -7.18 -2.43
CA ILE A 73 -4.52 -6.22 -3.02
C ILE A 73 -3.85 -6.76 -4.30
N PHE A 74 -3.56 -8.06 -4.33
CA PHE A 74 -2.83 -8.72 -5.41
C PHE A 74 -3.55 -9.98 -5.86
N THR A 75 -3.29 -10.38 -7.10
CA THR A 75 -3.67 -11.68 -7.67
C THR A 75 -2.51 -12.24 -8.50
N ILE A 76 -2.67 -13.45 -9.02
CA ILE A 76 -1.76 -14.04 -10.01
C ILE A 76 -2.45 -14.04 -11.37
N ASP A 77 -1.89 -13.31 -12.31
CA ASP A 77 -2.45 -13.16 -13.66
C ASP A 77 -1.35 -12.76 -14.67
N LYS A 78 -1.75 -12.44 -15.90
CA LYS A 78 -0.91 -11.81 -16.90
C LYS A 78 -0.63 -10.35 -16.53
N SER A 79 0.65 -10.01 -16.44
CA SER A 79 1.10 -8.62 -16.25
C SER A 79 0.77 -7.77 -17.47
N GLU A 80 -0.03 -6.72 -17.28
CA GLU A 80 -0.35 -5.77 -18.37
C GLU A 80 0.90 -5.05 -18.91
N THR A 81 1.84 -4.70 -18.03
CA THR A 81 3.04 -3.93 -18.42
C THR A 81 4.08 -4.78 -19.14
N THR A 82 4.26 -6.05 -18.75
CA THR A 82 5.31 -6.91 -19.31
C THR A 82 4.76 -8.00 -20.24
N GLN A 83 3.44 -8.16 -20.29
CA GLN A 83 2.72 -9.21 -21.03
C GLN A 83 3.09 -10.65 -20.61
N LYS A 84 3.80 -10.82 -19.49
CA LYS A 84 4.15 -12.14 -18.94
C LYS A 84 3.01 -12.72 -18.11
N GLU A 85 2.75 -14.00 -18.28
CA GLU A 85 1.78 -14.76 -17.50
C GLU A 85 2.36 -15.24 -16.16
N ASN A 86 1.47 -15.73 -15.28
CA ASN A 86 1.82 -16.32 -13.98
C ASN A 86 2.60 -15.35 -13.09
N GLN A 87 2.22 -14.07 -13.10
CA GLN A 87 2.86 -13.00 -12.35
C GLN A 87 1.99 -12.52 -11.20
N ILE A 88 2.62 -12.11 -10.11
CA ILE A 88 1.94 -11.38 -9.04
C ILE A 88 1.67 -9.95 -9.53
N VAL A 89 0.39 -9.60 -9.67
CA VAL A 89 -0.07 -8.32 -10.23
C VAL A 89 -1.02 -7.61 -9.26
N TRP A 90 -1.11 -6.28 -9.37
CA TRP A 90 -2.11 -5.49 -8.65
C TRP A 90 -3.52 -5.91 -9.04
N ASN A 91 -4.45 -5.91 -8.08
CA ASN A 91 -5.81 -6.39 -8.27
C ASN A 91 -6.84 -5.26 -8.14
N GLY A 92 -6.74 -4.25 -9.01
CA GLY A 92 -7.73 -3.16 -9.10
C GLY A 92 -7.68 -2.08 -8.02
N ILE A 93 -6.77 -2.18 -7.04
CA ILE A 93 -6.52 -1.16 -6.02
C ILE A 93 -5.20 -0.46 -6.34
N HIS A 94 -5.27 0.77 -6.83
CA HIS A 94 -4.11 1.53 -7.27
C HIS A 94 -3.27 1.98 -6.07
N HIS A 95 -1.95 1.89 -6.25
CA HIS A 95 -0.96 2.30 -5.26
C HIS A 95 0.00 3.32 -5.88
N LYS A 96 0.39 4.32 -5.09
CA LYS A 96 1.48 5.23 -5.46
C LYS A 96 2.82 4.57 -5.19
N THR A 97 3.54 4.20 -6.25
CA THR A 97 4.82 3.48 -6.17
C THR A 97 6.03 4.42 -6.13
N SER A 98 5.81 5.73 -6.24
CA SER A 98 6.84 6.77 -6.06
C SER A 98 6.33 7.89 -5.16
N PRO A 99 7.13 8.38 -4.20
CA PRO A 99 6.74 9.49 -3.34
C PRO A 99 6.88 10.86 -4.02
N THR A 100 7.59 10.93 -5.15
CA THR A 100 7.86 12.16 -5.91
C THR A 100 7.75 11.91 -7.41
N ASP A 101 7.55 12.98 -8.19
CA ASP A 101 7.46 12.97 -9.66
C ASP A 101 8.78 13.39 -10.33
N ASP A 102 9.90 13.16 -9.64
CA ASP A 102 11.26 13.42 -10.13
C ASP A 102 11.73 12.26 -11.01
N GLY A 103 11.26 12.22 -12.26
CA GLY A 103 11.78 11.30 -13.28
C GLY A 103 13.01 11.83 -14.02
N GLY A 104 13.51 13.01 -13.65
CA GLY A 104 14.55 13.73 -14.38
C GLY A 104 14.07 14.31 -15.72
N PHE A 105 15.01 14.44 -16.67
CA PHE A 105 14.77 14.99 -18.01
C PHE A 105 15.21 14.01 -19.09
N ASP A 106 14.50 13.98 -20.22
CA ASP A 106 14.89 13.22 -21.39
C ASP A 106 16.09 13.86 -22.14
N ALA A 107 16.56 13.21 -23.19
CA ALA A 107 17.69 13.68 -24.00
C ALA A 107 17.48 15.06 -24.65
N ASN A 108 16.23 15.54 -24.72
CA ASN A 108 15.87 16.85 -25.27
C ASN A 108 15.58 17.89 -24.17
N GLY A 109 15.81 17.55 -22.90
CA GLY A 109 15.55 18.42 -21.76
C GLY A 109 14.08 18.51 -21.35
N LYS A 110 13.22 17.58 -21.76
CA LYS A 110 11.81 17.54 -21.34
C LYS A 110 11.64 16.75 -20.04
N PRO A 111 10.83 17.19 -19.07
CA PRO A 111 10.56 16.44 -17.85
C PRO A 111 9.99 15.04 -18.15
N ILE A 112 10.50 14.05 -17.43
CA ILE A 112 9.96 12.68 -17.41
C ILE A 112 9.11 12.54 -16.16
N TYR A 113 7.84 12.16 -16.34
CA TYR A 113 6.92 11.91 -15.24
C TYR A 113 6.97 10.44 -14.83
N ILE A 114 7.04 10.19 -13.52
CA ILE A 114 7.01 8.85 -12.95
C ILE A 114 5.56 8.38 -12.88
N ARG A 115 5.28 7.23 -13.50
CA ARG A 115 3.96 6.61 -13.40
C ARG A 115 3.66 6.26 -11.94
N ASN A 116 2.41 6.50 -11.53
CA ASN A 116 1.93 6.25 -10.18
C ASN A 116 2.74 7.01 -9.11
N ALA A 117 3.24 8.20 -9.43
CA ALA A 117 3.86 9.10 -8.47
C ALA A 117 2.86 10.07 -7.82
N PHE A 118 3.27 10.63 -6.69
CA PHE A 118 2.78 11.92 -6.21
C PHE A 118 3.53 13.05 -6.97
N PRO A 119 2.92 14.24 -7.17
CA PRO A 119 1.65 14.67 -6.58
C PRO A 119 0.42 14.15 -7.31
N ASP A 120 -0.59 13.77 -6.55
CA ASP A 120 -1.93 13.43 -7.05
C ASP A 120 -2.94 13.71 -5.93
N MET A 121 -3.71 14.76 -6.10
CA MET A 121 -4.66 15.23 -5.08
C MET A 121 -5.90 14.35 -4.98
N ASN A 122 -6.24 13.62 -6.05
CA ASN A 122 -7.44 12.78 -6.08
C ASN A 122 -7.16 11.35 -5.64
N TYR A 123 -5.89 10.97 -5.50
CA TYR A 123 -5.49 9.60 -5.21
C TYR A 123 -6.17 9.02 -3.96
N LEU A 124 -6.18 9.74 -2.83
CA LEU A 124 -6.76 9.22 -1.58
C LEU A 124 -8.27 8.96 -1.72
N ASP A 125 -8.98 9.77 -2.49
CA ASP A 125 -10.40 9.57 -2.74
C ASP A 125 -10.64 8.40 -3.71
N ASN A 126 -9.87 8.34 -4.80
CA ASN A 126 -9.95 7.27 -5.79
C ASN A 126 -9.66 5.90 -5.17
N VAL A 127 -8.56 5.76 -4.42
CA VAL A 127 -8.21 4.48 -3.78
C VAL A 127 -9.23 4.08 -2.72
N THR A 128 -9.86 5.04 -2.05
CA THR A 128 -10.97 4.78 -1.11
C THR A 128 -12.18 4.19 -1.85
N LEU A 129 -12.52 4.72 -3.03
CA LEU A 129 -13.59 4.19 -3.86
C LEU A 129 -13.27 2.79 -4.41
N GLU A 130 -12.03 2.55 -4.83
CA GLU A 130 -11.55 1.24 -5.28
C GLU A 130 -11.59 0.20 -4.15
N LEU A 131 -11.15 0.58 -2.95
CA LEU A 131 -11.29 -0.28 -1.78
C LEU A 131 -12.76 -0.60 -1.48
N ALA A 132 -13.64 0.40 -1.59
CA ALA A 132 -15.07 0.22 -1.36
C ALA A 132 -15.74 -0.68 -2.41
N SER A 133 -15.32 -0.63 -3.68
CA SER A 133 -15.81 -1.53 -4.73
C SER A 133 -15.38 -2.98 -4.49
N MET A 134 -14.25 -3.17 -3.81
CA MET A 134 -13.75 -4.47 -3.33
C MET A 134 -14.33 -4.89 -1.97
N GLY A 135 -15.32 -4.14 -1.45
CA GLY A 135 -16.01 -4.47 -0.21
C GLY A 135 -15.27 -4.07 1.07
N VAL A 136 -14.29 -3.15 0.99
CA VAL A 136 -13.58 -2.58 2.14
C VAL A 136 -13.94 -1.11 2.29
N ARG A 137 -14.63 -0.75 3.37
CA ARG A 137 -15.16 0.59 3.64
C ARG A 137 -14.58 1.15 4.94
N PRO A 138 -14.63 2.48 5.17
CA PRO A 138 -14.22 3.07 6.43
C PRO A 138 -14.92 2.47 7.67
N SER A 139 -16.15 1.98 7.52
CA SER A 139 -16.89 1.30 8.60
C SER A 139 -16.23 -0.01 9.05
N ASP A 140 -15.51 -0.71 8.16
CA ASP A 140 -14.79 -1.95 8.49
C ASP A 140 -13.64 -1.71 9.49
N ILE A 141 -13.10 -0.50 9.54
CA ILE A 141 -12.02 -0.11 10.49
C ILE A 141 -12.50 -0.28 11.93
N LYS A 142 -13.75 0.10 12.22
CA LYS A 142 -14.33 0.01 13.58
C LYS A 142 -14.52 -1.43 14.06
N GLY A 143 -14.64 -2.38 13.14
CA GLY A 143 -14.75 -3.81 13.43
C GLY A 143 -13.41 -4.49 13.74
N MET A 144 -12.28 -3.78 13.55
CA MET A 144 -10.98 -4.28 14.00
C MET A 144 -10.93 -4.22 15.54
N ASN A 145 -11.15 -5.36 16.18
CA ASN A 145 -10.68 -5.58 17.55
C ASN A 145 -9.14 -5.50 17.55
N ILE A 146 -8.60 -4.28 17.67
CA ILE A 146 -7.16 -4.03 17.88
C ILE A 146 -6.71 -4.59 19.26
N THR A 147 -7.64 -5.11 20.05
CA THR A 147 -7.35 -5.88 21.26
C THR A 147 -7.20 -7.37 20.97
N LYS A 148 -5.96 -7.85 21.08
CA LYS A 148 -5.56 -9.27 21.25
C LYS A 148 -5.70 -10.20 20.03
N ARG A 149 -4.84 -10.07 19.01
CA ARG A 149 -4.20 -11.20 18.25
C ARG A 149 -3.43 -10.75 16.99
N THR A 150 -2.54 -9.80 17.15
CA THR A 150 -1.39 -9.68 16.24
C THR A 150 -0.14 -9.53 17.09
N THR A 151 0.25 -10.63 17.75
CA THR A 151 1.65 -10.82 18.15
C THR A 151 2.44 -10.83 16.84
N LEU A 152 3.25 -9.82 16.54
CA LEU A 152 4.58 -9.60 17.14
C LEU A 152 5.57 -10.74 16.88
N ASP A 153 5.36 -11.59 15.88
CA ASP A 153 6.44 -12.43 15.34
C ASP A 153 7.26 -11.63 14.30
N GLY A 154 8.07 -10.70 14.80
CA GLY A 154 9.11 -10.05 13.99
C GLY A 154 9.58 -8.67 14.44
N MET A 155 8.81 -7.97 15.29
CA MET A 155 9.28 -6.72 15.90
C MET A 155 9.94 -7.06 17.23
N LYS A 156 11.28 -7.22 17.20
CA LYS A 156 12.06 -7.13 18.43
C LYS A 156 11.87 -5.72 18.99
N THR A 157 11.39 -5.72 20.21
CA THR A 157 11.05 -4.61 21.09
C THR A 157 12.26 -3.78 21.47
N GLU A 158 12.11 -2.46 21.48
CA GLU A 158 12.51 -1.58 22.58
C GLU A 158 11.78 -0.25 22.41
N GLY A 159 10.80 0.02 23.28
CA GLY A 159 9.98 1.24 23.27
C GLY A 159 8.49 1.00 23.03
N ASP A 160 7.87 0.15 23.84
CA ASP A 160 6.41 0.06 23.95
C ASP A 160 5.88 1.36 24.58
N ASP A 161 4.97 2.08 23.88
CA ASP A 161 3.83 2.82 24.46
C ASP A 161 2.98 3.61 23.43
N GLU A 162 3.47 3.92 22.22
CA GLU A 162 2.83 4.97 21.38
C GLU A 162 1.90 4.52 20.23
N ALA A 163 1.69 3.23 20.01
CA ALA A 163 0.65 2.79 19.06
C ALA A 163 -0.77 3.15 19.54
N PHE A 164 -0.93 3.47 20.83
CA PHE A 164 -2.20 3.74 21.50
C PHE A 164 -2.53 5.22 21.71
N GLN A 165 -1.55 6.14 21.53
CA GLN A 165 -1.78 7.59 21.66
C GLN A 165 -2.28 8.24 20.35
N LEU A 166 -2.22 7.51 19.22
CA LEU A 166 -2.55 7.97 17.87
C LEU A 166 -4.04 8.30 17.60
N VAL A 167 -4.93 8.17 18.59
CA VAL A 167 -6.39 8.43 18.47
C VAL A 167 -6.88 9.56 19.41
N SER A 168 -6.10 9.96 20.42
CA SER A 168 -6.53 10.94 21.45
C SER A 168 -6.36 12.40 21.02
N ASP A 169 -5.31 12.71 20.26
CA ASP A 169 -4.85 14.11 20.14
C ASP A 169 -5.21 14.77 18.79
N ALA A 170 -5.97 14.07 17.94
CA ALA A 170 -6.52 14.62 16.69
C ALA A 170 -7.93 15.25 16.85
N ALA A 171 -8.42 15.39 18.09
CA ALA A 171 -9.77 15.92 18.40
C ALA A 171 -9.79 16.95 19.56
N LYS A 172 -8.77 17.81 19.65
CA LYS A 172 -8.83 19.05 20.42
C LYS A 172 -8.30 20.22 19.60
#